data_AF-A0A852NPR9-F1
#
_entry.id   AF-A0A852NPR9-F1
#
_cell.length_a   1.000
_cell.length_b   1.000
_cell.length_c   1.000
_cell.angle_alpha   90.00
_cell.angle_beta   90.00
_cell.angle_gamma   90.00
#
_symmetry.space_group_name_H-M   'P 1'
#
loop_
_entity.id
_entity.type
_entity.pdbx_description
1 polymer ?
#
loop_
_entity_poly.entity_id
_entity_poly.type
_entity_poly.pdbx_seq_one_letter_code
_entity_poly.pdbx_strand_id
1 'polypeptide(L)'
;SQDYTLTMYFQQAWRDKRLSYNVIPLNLTLDNRVADQLWVPDTYFLNDKKSFVHGVTVKNRMIRLHPDGTVLYGLRITTTAACMMDLRRYPLDEQNCTLEIESCKY
;
A
#
# COMPACT_ATOMS: atom_id res chain seq x y z
N SER A 1 -20.04 12.56 -8.64
CA SER A 1 -18.70 12.33 -9.23
C SER A 1 -18.67 10.91 -9.80
N GLN A 2 -17.82 10.63 -10.79
CA GLN A 2 -17.56 9.25 -11.23
C GLN A 2 -16.33 8.73 -10.47
N ASP A 3 -16.57 7.96 -9.41
CA ASP A 3 -15.55 7.37 -8.54
C ASP A 3 -16.08 6.14 -7.82
N TYR A 4 -15.14 5.35 -7.28
CA TYR A 4 -15.42 4.24 -6.39
C TYR A 4 -14.48 4.32 -5.18
N THR A 5 -14.90 3.74 -4.05
CA THR A 5 -14.09 3.70 -2.83
C THR A 5 -13.65 2.29 -2.54
N LEU A 6 -12.36 2.10 -2.36
CA LEU A 6 -11.73 0.82 -2.05
C LEU A 6 -11.04 0.90 -0.68
N THR A 7 -11.32 -0.09 0.18
CA THR A 7 -10.54 -0.33 1.39
C THR A 7 -9.79 -1.63 1.25
N MET A 8 -8.47 -1.60 1.41
CA MET A 8 -7.61 -2.76 1.15
C MET A 8 -6.43 -2.83 2.12
N TYR A 9 -5.86 -4.03 2.21
CA TYR A 9 -4.52 -4.24 2.77
C TYR A 9 -3.52 -4.25 1.61
N PHE A 10 -2.69 -3.21 1.54
CA PHE A 10 -1.66 -3.06 0.52
C PHE A 10 -0.32 -3.53 1.09
N GLN A 11 0.35 -4.45 0.40
CA GLN A 11 1.61 -5.04 0.85
C GLN A 11 2.69 -4.88 -0.22
N GLN A 12 3.89 -4.55 0.22
CA GLN A 12 5.08 -4.42 -0.61
C GLN A 12 6.20 -5.25 -0.01
N ALA A 13 6.96 -5.93 -0.88
CA ALA A 13 8.14 -6.67 -0.48
C ALA A 13 9.33 -6.23 -1.33
N TRP A 14 10.45 -5.93 -0.69
CA TRP A 14 11.71 -5.63 -1.35
C TRP A 14 12.87 -6.17 -0.52
N ARG A 15 14.06 -6.26 -1.11
CA ARG A 15 15.26 -6.69 -0.41
C ARG A 15 16.18 -5.51 -0.17
N ASP A 16 16.47 -5.22 1.10
CA ASP A 16 17.46 -4.25 1.53
C ASP A 16 18.61 -4.96 2.26
N LYS A 17 19.75 -5.10 1.57
CA LYS A 17 20.93 -5.80 2.12
C LYS A 17 21.49 -5.12 3.38
N ARG A 18 21.21 -3.83 3.62
CA ARG A 18 21.65 -3.11 4.82
C ARG A 18 20.94 -3.60 6.08
N LEU A 19 19.79 -4.26 5.92
CA LEU A 19 18.95 -4.76 7.01
C LEU A 19 19.08 -6.27 7.22
N SER A 20 20.05 -6.95 6.59
CA SER A 20 20.30 -8.37 6.85
C SER A 20 20.88 -8.61 8.25
N TYR A 21 20.50 -9.70 8.90
CA TYR A 21 21.02 -10.10 10.21
C TYR A 21 21.23 -11.61 10.30
N ASN A 22 22.30 -12.01 11.01
CA ASN A 22 22.69 -13.42 11.14
C ASN A 22 22.58 -13.97 12.57
N VAL A 23 22.26 -13.10 13.54
CA VAL A 23 22.26 -13.45 14.98
C VAL A 23 20.95 -14.14 15.40
N ILE A 24 19.85 -13.83 14.71
CA ILE A 24 18.50 -14.29 15.06
C ILE A 24 17.95 -15.12 13.89
N PRO A 25 17.50 -16.37 14.10
CA PRO A 25 16.97 -17.22 13.03
C PRO A 25 15.46 -17.02 12.78
N LEU A 26 14.90 -15.85 13.14
CA LEU A 26 13.46 -15.57 13.12
C LEU A 26 13.17 -14.28 12.38
N ASN A 27 12.01 -14.22 11.70
CA ASN A 27 11.51 -12.99 11.11
C ASN A 27 11.08 -12.01 12.20
N LEU A 28 11.61 -10.79 12.15
CA LEU A 28 11.32 -9.75 13.13
C LEU A 28 10.10 -8.96 12.67
N THR A 29 8.97 -9.08 13.38
CA THR A 29 7.84 -8.16 13.19
C THR A 29 8.06 -6.96 14.09
N LEU A 30 8.28 -5.80 13.50
CA LEU A 30 8.67 -4.57 14.18
C LEU A 30 7.47 -3.66 14.43
N ASP A 31 7.61 -2.79 15.43
CA ASP A 31 6.64 -1.73 15.68
C ASP A 31 6.51 -0.79 14.47
N ASN A 32 5.31 -0.29 14.22
CA ASN A 32 4.99 0.52 13.04
C ASN A 32 5.81 1.83 12.94
N ARG A 33 6.38 2.32 14.07
CA ARG A 33 7.22 3.53 14.14
C ARG A 33 8.57 3.32 13.46
N VAL A 34 9.04 2.09 13.34
CA VAL A 34 10.30 1.79 12.64
C VAL A 34 10.21 2.12 11.15
N ALA A 35 9.01 2.09 10.57
CA ALA A 35 8.81 2.50 9.17
C ALA A 35 9.24 3.96 8.90
N ASP A 36 9.20 4.83 9.92
CA ASP A 36 9.62 6.24 9.78
C ASP A 36 11.15 6.41 9.82
N GLN A 37 11.90 5.33 10.10
CA GLN A 37 13.37 5.30 10.16
C GLN A 37 13.99 4.47 9.02
N LEU A 38 13.17 3.78 8.22
CA LEU A 38 13.60 2.95 7.12
C LEU A 38 13.28 3.63 5.80
N TRP A 39 14.06 3.30 4.78
CA TRP A 39 13.63 3.58 3.42
C TRP A 39 12.39 2.73 3.10
N VAL A 40 11.33 3.36 2.62
CA VAL A 40 10.13 2.73 2.07
C VAL A 40 9.86 3.28 0.67
N PRO A 41 9.29 2.47 -0.26
CA PRO A 41 8.94 2.95 -1.59
C PRO A 41 7.96 4.14 -1.53
N ASP A 42 8.14 5.11 -2.41
CA ASP A 42 7.27 6.29 -2.58
C ASP A 42 6.08 6.00 -3.51
N THR A 43 5.42 4.87 -3.27
CA THR A 43 4.31 4.39 -4.09
C THR A 43 3.06 5.23 -3.88
N TYR A 44 2.41 5.60 -4.98
CA TYR A 44 1.18 6.38 -5.00
C TYR A 44 0.14 5.77 -5.94
N PHE A 45 -1.10 6.23 -5.82
CA PHE A 45 -2.21 5.82 -6.67
C PHE A 45 -2.52 6.95 -7.65
N LEU A 46 -2.31 6.72 -8.96
CA LEU A 46 -2.35 7.79 -9.97
C LEU A 46 -3.75 8.43 -10.08
N ASN A 47 -4.79 7.60 -9.99
CA ASN A 47 -6.18 8.03 -10.08
C ASN A 47 -6.83 8.33 -8.71
N ASP A 48 -6.05 8.49 -7.64
CA ASP A 48 -6.57 8.83 -6.31
C ASP A 48 -7.08 10.28 -6.24
N LYS A 49 -8.31 10.43 -5.75
CA LYS A 49 -8.88 11.73 -5.40
C LYS A 49 -8.72 12.03 -3.91
N LYS A 50 -8.76 11.00 -3.07
CA LYS A 50 -8.68 11.09 -1.62
C LYS A 50 -8.31 9.73 -1.04
N SER A 51 -7.22 9.67 -0.31
CA SER A 51 -6.82 8.49 0.44
C SER A 51 -6.40 8.81 1.87
N PHE A 52 -6.50 7.78 2.73
CA PHE A 52 -5.95 7.84 4.07
C PHE A 52 -5.52 6.44 4.55
N VAL A 53 -4.49 6.42 5.39
CA VAL A 53 -4.06 5.23 6.13
C VAL A 53 -4.85 5.16 7.43
N HIS A 54 -5.41 3.99 7.75
CA HIS A 54 -6.21 3.80 8.96
C HIS A 54 -5.37 4.02 10.23
N GLY A 55 -5.95 4.68 11.24
CA GLY A 55 -5.20 5.20 12.40
C GLY A 55 -5.60 4.70 13.79
N VAL A 56 -6.62 3.85 13.91
CA VAL A 56 -7.19 3.43 15.20
C VAL A 56 -6.82 1.97 15.50
N THR A 57 -6.34 1.63 16.70
CA THR A 57 -5.86 2.54 17.78
C THR A 57 -4.48 3.14 17.50
N VAL A 58 -3.75 2.58 16.52
CA VAL A 58 -2.47 3.06 16.01
C VAL A 58 -2.51 3.13 14.48
N LYS A 59 -1.56 3.84 13.85
CA LYS A 59 -1.40 3.84 12.39
C LYS A 59 -1.22 2.40 11.91
N ASN A 60 -2.11 1.93 11.04
CA ASN A 60 -2.19 0.55 10.58
C ASN A 60 -1.11 0.30 9.52
N ARG A 61 0.13 0.20 10.00
CA ARG A 61 1.33 -0.12 9.25
C ARG A 61 2.02 -1.31 9.92
N MET A 62 2.64 -2.17 9.12
CA MET A 62 3.39 -3.33 9.60
C MET A 62 4.73 -3.36 8.89
N ILE A 63 5.80 -3.63 9.63
CA ILE A 63 7.11 -3.97 9.06
C ILE A 63 7.47 -5.37 9.54
N ARG A 64 7.84 -6.24 8.62
CA ARG A 64 8.44 -7.55 8.94
C ARG A 64 9.76 -7.68 8.19
N LEU A 65 10.83 -7.92 8.93
CA LEU A 65 12.17 -8.05 8.41
C LEU A 65 12.64 -9.50 8.47
N HIS A 66 13.10 -10.02 7.35
CA HIS A 66 13.65 -11.37 7.22
C HIS A 66 15.19 -11.34 7.36
N PRO A 67 15.83 -12.45 7.80
CA PRO A 67 17.28 -12.50 8.02
C PRO A 67 18.12 -12.14 6.78
N ASP A 68 17.61 -12.44 5.59
CA ASP A 68 18.27 -12.20 4.31
C ASP A 68 18.20 -10.73 3.82
N GLY A 69 17.57 -9.85 4.60
CA GLY A 69 17.32 -8.45 4.30
C GLY A 69 16.00 -8.20 3.56
N THR A 70 15.13 -9.20 3.38
CA THR A 70 13.80 -8.99 2.81
C THR A 70 12.93 -8.22 3.79
N VAL A 71 12.31 -7.13 3.34
CA VAL A 71 11.39 -6.28 4.09
C VAL A 71 10.00 -6.48 3.52
N LEU A 72 9.04 -6.81 4.38
CA LEU A 72 7.61 -6.77 4.08
C LEU A 72 7.01 -5.55 4.77
N TYR A 73 6.40 -4.66 3.99
CA TYR A 73 5.69 -3.48 4.46
C TYR A 73 4.21 -3.59 4.12
N GLY A 74 3.35 -3.51 5.14
CA GLY A 74 1.91 -3.59 4.98
C GLY A 74 1.23 -2.31 5.45
N LEU A 75 0.18 -1.89 4.74
CA LEU A 75 -0.65 -0.73 5.05
C LEU A 75 -2.13 -1.10 4.90
N ARG A 76 -2.98 -0.60 5.81
CA ARG A 76 -4.43 -0.57 5.59
C ARG A 76 -4.82 0.80 5.05
N ILE A 77 -5.28 0.85 3.80
CA ILE A 77 -5.57 2.09 3.08
C ILE A 77 -7.03 2.08 2.64
N THR A 78 -7.67 3.25 2.75
CA THR A 78 -8.89 3.55 2.00
C THR A 78 -8.58 4.65 0.99
N THR A 79 -8.92 4.41 -0.28
CA THR A 79 -8.77 5.37 -1.38
C THR A 79 -10.09 5.51 -2.13
N THR A 80 -10.41 6.72 -2.52
CA THR A 80 -11.47 7.04 -3.47
C THR A 80 -10.79 7.36 -4.80
N ALA A 81 -10.95 6.47 -5.77
CA ALA A 81 -10.29 6.56 -7.06
C ALA A 81 -11.26 7.00 -8.16
N ALA A 82 -10.75 7.79 -9.10
CA ALA A 82 -11.49 8.20 -10.29
C ALA A 82 -11.73 6.99 -11.20
N CYS A 83 -12.94 6.89 -11.74
CA CYS A 83 -13.28 5.90 -12.76
C CYS A 83 -14.16 6.56 -13.81
N MET A 84 -13.76 6.50 -15.08
CA MET A 84 -14.54 7.03 -16.19
C MET A 84 -15.59 5.99 -16.59
N MET A 85 -16.85 6.23 -16.21
CA MET A 85 -17.95 5.29 -16.47
C MET A 85 -18.67 5.61 -17.78
N ASP A 86 -18.94 4.58 -18.59
CA ASP A 86 -19.72 4.69 -19.83
C ASP A 86 -21.18 4.27 -19.58
N LEU A 87 -22.05 5.25 -19.35
CA LEU A 87 -23.44 5.03 -18.94
C LEU A 87 -24.43 4.91 -20.12
N ARG A 88 -23.96 4.72 -21.35
CA ARG A 88 -24.82 4.63 -22.55
C ARG A 88 -25.84 3.47 -22.50
N ARG A 89 -25.57 2.42 -21.71
CA ARG A 89 -26.43 1.24 -21.55
C ARG A 89 -27.08 1.11 -20.17
N TYR A 90 -27.12 2.18 -19.38
CA TYR A 90 -27.70 2.14 -18.04
C TYR A 90 -29.14 1.59 -18.04
N PRO A 91 -29.53 0.69 -17.11
CA PRO A 91 -28.75 0.12 -16.01
C PRO A 91 -28.11 -1.26 -16.32
N LEU A 92 -27.96 -1.61 -17.60
CA LEU A 92 -27.45 -2.90 -18.11
C LEU A 92 -26.06 -2.77 -18.75
N ASP A 93 -25.26 -1.87 -18.21
CA ASP A 93 -23.89 -1.58 -18.59
C ASP A 93 -22.88 -2.36 -17.73
N GLU A 94 -21.67 -2.51 -18.26
CA GLU A 94 -20.51 -3.03 -17.53
C GLU A 94 -19.48 -1.91 -17.40
N GLN A 95 -18.89 -1.76 -16.22
CA GLN A 95 -17.92 -0.71 -15.92
C GLN A 95 -16.57 -1.32 -15.54
N ASN A 96 -15.50 -0.83 -16.15
CA ASN A 96 -14.12 -1.20 -15.81
C ASN A 96 -13.45 -0.04 -15.08
N CYS A 97 -13.24 -0.22 -13.77
CA CYS A 97 -12.58 0.76 -12.92
C CYS A 97 -11.21 0.22 -12.45
N THR A 98 -10.15 0.89 -12.88
CA THR A 98 -8.77 0.53 -12.54
C THR A 98 -8.31 1.23 -11.26
N LEU A 99 -7.34 0.62 -10.56
CA LEU A 99 -6.50 1.30 -9.57
C LEU A 99 -5.06 1.30 -10.10
N GLU A 100 -4.55 2.47 -10.42
CA GLU A 100 -3.22 2.61 -11.03
C GLU A 100 -2.18 2.87 -9.95
N ILE A 101 -1.15 2.02 -9.88
CA ILE A 101 -0.13 2.02 -8.83
C ILE A 101 1.22 2.33 -9.47
N GLU A 102 1.91 3.37 -8.99
CA GLU A 102 3.17 3.84 -9.56
C GLU A 102 4.14 4.32 -8.46
N SER A 103 5.44 4.43 -8.76
CA SER A 103 6.42 5.14 -7.92
C SER A 103 6.49 6.60 -8.32
N CYS A 104 6.55 7.51 -7.35
CA CYS A 104 6.52 8.94 -7.63
C CYS A 104 7.82 9.46 -8.25
N LYS A 105 8.98 8.92 -7.82
CA LYS A 105 10.30 9.46 -8.21
C LYS A 105 11.21 8.47 -8.91
N TYR A 106 10.91 7.18 -8.92
CA TYR A 106 11.77 6.12 -9.46
C TYR A 106 11.10 5.30 -10.55
#